data_AF-A0A0C2ZR55-F1
#
_entry.id   AF-A0A0C2ZR55-F1
#
_cell.length_a   1.000
_cell.length_b   1.000
_cell.length_c   1.000
_cell.angle_alpha   90.00
_cell.angle_beta   90.00
_cell.angle_gamma   90.00
#
_symmetry.space_group_name_H-M   'P 1'
#
loop_
_entity.id
_entity.type
_entity.pdbx_description
1 polymer ?
#
loop_
_entity_poly.entity_id
_entity_poly.type
_entity_poly.pdbx_seq_one_letter_code
_entity_poly.pdbx_strand_id
1 'polypeptide(L)'
;MKNIQTENTLLSLLDILRHIRHVQTDVMGLCDRSGMAFHGYFESSATPPPPSVIEAFQYYDIVSQQLQGVQEVIGNIDRLISVYLHAVKHDQHALTESIEKLSGKLIKSLESARSKRDAFSGNALNPTHGEDISFF
;
A
#
# COMPACT_ATOMS: atom_id res chain seq x y z
N MET A 1 27.16 -2.37 -21.79
CA MET A 1 27.17 -3.02 -20.46
C MET A 1 26.29 -2.32 -19.43
N LYS A 2 26.40 -1.00 -19.19
CA LYS A 2 25.55 -0.28 -18.21
C LYS A 2 24.02 -0.49 -18.38
N ASN A 3 23.51 -0.51 -19.61
CA ASN A 3 22.06 -0.66 -19.86
C ASN A 3 21.48 -2.03 -19.47
N ILE A 4 22.20 -3.11 -19.75
CA ILE A 4 21.77 -4.48 -19.40
C ILE A 4 21.65 -4.62 -17.87
N GLN A 5 22.57 -3.97 -17.14
CA GLN A 5 22.57 -3.97 -15.68
C GLN A 5 21.39 -3.15 -15.11
N THR A 6 21.06 -1.99 -15.70
CA THR A 6 19.88 -1.20 -15.31
C THR A 6 18.58 -1.96 -15.58
N GLU A 7 18.45 -2.60 -16.75
CA GLU A 7 17.26 -3.39 -17.12
C GLU A 7 17.06 -4.58 -16.16
N ASN A 8 18.13 -5.35 -15.90
CA ASN A 8 18.10 -6.46 -14.95
C ASN A 8 17.75 -5.98 -13.52
N THR A 9 18.21 -4.80 -13.13
CA THR A 9 17.89 -4.21 -11.82
C THR A 9 16.40 -3.84 -11.72
N LEU A 10 15.83 -3.24 -12.76
CA LEU A 10 14.41 -2.87 -12.81
C LEU A 10 13.49 -4.09 -12.87
N LEU A 11 13.89 -5.15 -13.59
CA LEU A 11 13.19 -6.44 -13.58
C LEU A 11 13.21 -7.07 -12.19
N SER A 12 14.36 -7.08 -11.53
CA SER A 12 14.48 -7.59 -10.15
C SER A 12 13.62 -6.79 -9.17
N LEU A 13 13.57 -5.45 -9.33
CA LEU A 13 12.70 -4.58 -8.54
C LEU A 13 11.22 -4.90 -8.76
N LEU A 14 10.82 -5.15 -10.01
CA LEU A 14 9.45 -5.57 -10.34
C LEU A 14 9.09 -6.89 -9.67
N ASP A 15 9.98 -7.88 -9.70
CA ASP A 15 9.73 -9.19 -9.08
C ASP A 15 9.56 -9.05 -7.56
N ILE A 16 10.40 -8.23 -6.91
CA ILE A 16 10.26 -7.92 -5.48
C ILE A 16 8.92 -7.23 -5.18
N LEU A 17 8.57 -6.20 -5.96
CA LEU A 17 7.32 -5.46 -5.78
C LEU A 17 6.10 -6.34 -5.97
N ARG A 18 6.10 -7.22 -6.98
CA ARG A 18 5.03 -8.19 -7.23
C ARG A 18 4.92 -9.20 -6.11
N HIS A 19 6.05 -9.68 -5.58
CA HIS A 19 6.06 -10.56 -4.42
C HIS A 19 5.45 -9.88 -3.19
N ILE A 20 5.87 -8.65 -2.86
CA ILE A 20 5.29 -7.88 -1.75
C ILE A 20 3.79 -7.68 -1.95
N ARG A 21 3.35 -7.34 -3.17
CA ARG A 21 1.92 -7.21 -3.51
C ARG A 21 1.15 -8.49 -3.25
N HIS A 22 1.74 -9.64 -3.60
CA HIS A 22 1.10 -10.95 -3.40
C HIS A 22 0.96 -11.26 -1.92
N VAL A 23 2.03 -11.12 -1.14
CA VAL A 23 1.99 -11.30 0.33
C VAL A 23 0.95 -10.37 0.96
N GLN A 24 0.88 -9.11 0.54
CA GLN A 24 -0.14 -8.17 1.03
C GLN A 24 -1.56 -8.58 0.66
N THR A 25 -1.77 -9.11 -0.54
CA THR A 25 -3.07 -9.64 -0.97
C THR A 25 -3.50 -10.79 -0.06
N ASP A 26 -2.58 -11.69 0.27
CA ASP A 26 -2.86 -12.83 1.17
C ASP A 26 -3.17 -12.35 2.59
N VAL A 27 -2.41 -11.38 3.11
CA VAL A 27 -2.63 -10.78 4.44
C VAL A 27 -3.97 -10.05 4.48
N MET A 28 -4.33 -9.28 3.46
CA MET A 28 -5.64 -8.65 3.37
C MET A 28 -6.77 -9.68 3.33
N GLY A 29 -6.60 -10.77 2.59
CA GLY A 29 -7.58 -11.87 2.61
C GLY A 29 -7.71 -12.54 3.98
N LEU A 30 -6.64 -12.60 4.78
CA LEU A 30 -6.70 -13.04 6.18
C LEU A 30 -7.41 -12.04 7.06
N CYS A 31 -7.13 -10.74 6.87
CA CYS A 31 -7.84 -9.66 7.53
C CYS A 31 -9.34 -9.79 7.25
N ASP A 32 -9.79 -9.76 5.99
CA ASP A 32 -11.21 -9.83 5.62
C ASP A 32 -11.94 -11.01 6.27
N ARG A 33 -11.31 -12.20 6.27
CA ARG A 33 -11.83 -13.39 6.96
C ARG A 33 -11.94 -13.19 8.47
N SER A 34 -10.93 -12.60 9.10
CA SER A 34 -10.95 -12.25 10.52
C SER A 34 -12.06 -11.24 10.82
N GLY A 35 -12.19 -10.18 10.03
CA GLY A 35 -13.23 -9.16 10.17
C GLY A 35 -14.64 -9.76 10.10
N MET A 36 -14.90 -10.63 9.10
CA MET A 36 -16.17 -11.35 8.97
C MET A 36 -16.45 -12.27 10.16
N ALA A 37 -15.44 -13.02 10.64
CA ALA A 37 -15.59 -13.89 11.80
C ALA A 37 -15.93 -13.10 13.08
N PHE A 38 -15.30 -11.93 13.27
CA PHE A 38 -15.61 -11.02 14.36
C PHE A 38 -17.03 -10.43 14.24
N HIS A 39 -17.44 -10.02 13.05
CA HIS A 39 -18.81 -9.55 12.81
C HIS A 39 -19.85 -10.63 13.14
N GLY A 40 -19.66 -11.85 12.64
CA GLY A 40 -20.55 -12.97 12.94
C GLY A 40 -20.62 -13.32 14.43
N TYR A 41 -19.51 -13.17 15.16
CA TYR A 41 -19.52 -13.30 16.62
C TYR A 41 -20.38 -12.22 17.29
N PHE A 42 -20.28 -10.96 16.86
CA PHE A 42 -21.12 -9.90 17.44
C PHE A 42 -22.60 -10.06 17.14
N GLU A 43 -22.95 -10.40 15.89
CA GLU A 43 -24.34 -10.64 15.50
C GLU A 43 -24.98 -11.81 16.25
N SER A 44 -24.21 -12.84 16.60
CA SER A 44 -24.69 -14.01 17.33
C SER A 44 -24.60 -13.88 18.85
N SER A 45 -23.88 -12.88 19.36
CA SER A 45 -23.76 -12.62 20.79
C SER A 45 -24.97 -11.88 21.35
N ALA A 46 -25.48 -12.32 22.50
CA ALA A 46 -26.60 -11.67 23.18
C ALA A 46 -26.19 -10.39 23.93
N THR A 47 -24.88 -10.15 24.07
CA THR A 47 -24.30 -9.03 24.83
C THR A 47 -23.39 -8.23 23.93
N PRO A 48 -23.48 -6.88 23.96
CA PRO A 48 -22.56 -6.03 23.22
C PRO A 48 -21.09 -6.30 23.58
N PRO A 49 -20.16 -6.16 22.62
CA PRO A 49 -18.73 -6.23 22.91
C PRO A 49 -18.32 -5.27 24.04
N PRO A 50 -17.35 -5.67 24.89
CA PRO A 50 -16.65 -4.73 25.75
C PRO A 50 -15.98 -3.62 24.91
N PRO A 51 -15.87 -2.38 25.44
CA PRO A 51 -15.24 -1.26 24.73
C PRO A 51 -13.84 -1.57 24.19
N SER A 52 -13.03 -2.32 24.94
CA SER A 52 -11.68 -2.73 24.52
C SER A 52 -11.68 -3.62 23.27
N VAL A 53 -12.75 -4.37 23.03
CA VAL A 53 -12.89 -5.20 21.82
C VAL A 53 -13.30 -4.33 20.62
N ILE A 54 -14.14 -3.32 20.85
CA ILE A 54 -14.50 -2.33 19.82
C ILE A 54 -13.25 -1.55 19.38
N GLU A 55 -12.45 -1.08 20.33
CA GLU A 55 -11.19 -0.38 20.08
C GLU A 55 -10.19 -1.26 19.30
N ALA A 56 -10.04 -2.53 19.68
CA ALA A 56 -9.21 -3.48 18.93
C ALA A 56 -9.72 -3.68 17.49
N PHE A 57 -11.04 -3.65 17.28
CA PHE A 57 -11.64 -3.73 15.94
C PHE A 57 -11.36 -2.48 15.10
N GLN A 58 -11.40 -1.30 15.72
CA GLN A 58 -11.02 -0.05 15.06
C GLN A 58 -9.54 -0.05 14.62
N TYR A 59 -8.63 -0.54 15.48
CA TYR A 59 -7.23 -0.71 15.10
C TYR A 59 -7.04 -1.71 13.97
N TYR A 60 -7.82 -2.80 13.97
CA TYR A 60 -7.81 -3.78 12.90
C TYR A 60 -8.24 -3.15 11.55
N ASP A 61 -9.30 -2.33 11.54
CA ASP A 61 -9.76 -1.65 10.33
C ASP A 61 -8.70 -0.66 9.80
N ILE A 62 -8.09 0.11 10.71
CA ILE A 62 -6.93 0.97 10.45
C ILE A 62 -5.79 0.20 9.76
N VAL A 63 -5.41 -0.97 10.29
CA VAL A 63 -4.35 -1.80 9.72
C VAL A 63 -4.73 -2.28 8.32
N SER A 64 -5.98 -2.69 8.11
CA SER A 64 -6.49 -3.12 6.80
C SER A 64 -6.41 -2.01 5.76
N GLN A 65 -6.84 -0.79 6.11
CA GLN A 65 -6.75 0.39 5.24
C GLN A 65 -5.30 0.74 4.88
N GLN A 66 -4.37 0.63 5.83
CA GLN A 66 -2.94 0.86 5.55
C GLN A 66 -2.36 -0.20 4.60
N LEU A 67 -2.76 -1.47 4.75
CA LEU A 67 -2.34 -2.54 3.83
C LEU A 67 -2.82 -2.27 2.40
N GLN A 68 -4.08 -1.83 2.23
CA GLN A 68 -4.61 -1.40 0.93
C GLN A 68 -3.81 -0.25 0.33
N GLY A 69 -3.52 0.78 1.13
CA GLY A 69 -2.75 1.94 0.67
C GLY A 69 -1.36 1.57 0.16
N VAL A 70 -0.68 0.61 0.81
CA VAL A 70 0.63 0.12 0.31
C VAL A 70 0.47 -0.68 -0.97
N GLN A 71 -0.58 -1.51 -1.10
CA GLN A 71 -0.85 -2.27 -2.31
C GLN A 71 -1.07 -1.35 -3.54
N GLU A 72 -1.78 -0.23 -3.36
CA GLU A 72 -1.96 0.79 -4.42
C GLU A 72 -0.63 1.39 -4.87
N VAL A 73 0.22 1.77 -3.92
CA VAL A 73 1.53 2.37 -4.22
C VAL A 73 2.40 1.38 -4.99
N ILE A 74 2.42 0.11 -4.58
CA ILE A 74 3.15 -0.94 -5.27
C ILE A 74 2.61 -1.16 -6.69
N GLY A 75 1.29 -1.19 -6.86
CA GLY A 75 0.65 -1.28 -8.19
C GLY A 75 1.01 -0.13 -9.12
N ASN A 76 1.09 1.09 -8.58
CA ASN A 76 1.53 2.27 -9.32
C ASN A 76 2.99 2.14 -9.76
N ILE A 77 3.89 1.70 -8.88
CA ILE A 77 5.31 1.51 -9.21
C ILE A 77 5.48 0.42 -10.27
N ASP A 78 4.79 -0.72 -10.14
CA ASP A 78 4.78 -1.83 -11.12
C ASP A 78 4.35 -1.34 -12.51
N ARG A 79 3.28 -0.54 -12.59
CA ARG A 79 2.80 0.06 -13.84
C ARG A 79 3.84 1.00 -14.45
N LEU A 80 4.47 1.85 -13.65
CA LEU A 80 5.45 2.83 -14.12
C LEU A 80 6.69 2.16 -14.70
N ILE A 81 7.23 1.14 -14.04
CA ILE A 81 8.40 0.40 -14.51
C ILE A 81 8.04 -0.45 -15.74
N SER A 82 6.84 -1.03 -15.78
CA SER A 82 6.38 -1.81 -16.96
C SER A 82 6.28 -0.94 -18.22
N VAL A 83 5.74 0.28 -18.10
CA VAL A 83 5.71 1.26 -19.21
C VAL A 83 7.12 1.61 -19.66
N TYR A 84 8.05 1.80 -18.72
CA TYR A 84 9.45 2.05 -19.02
C TYR A 84 10.07 0.90 -19.82
N LEU A 85 9.97 -0.34 -19.35
CA LEU A 85 10.53 -1.51 -20.04
C LEU A 85 9.97 -1.69 -21.45
N HIS A 86 8.70 -1.36 -21.67
CA HIS A 86 8.10 -1.37 -23.00
C HIS A 86 8.66 -0.27 -23.93
N ALA A 87 8.90 0.94 -23.42
CA ALA A 87 9.46 2.04 -24.21
C ALA A 87 10.93 1.80 -24.59
N VAL A 88 11.71 1.18 -23.70
CA VAL A 88 13.13 0.86 -23.91
C VAL A 88 13.36 -0.12 -25.06
N LYS A 89 12.42 -1.04 -25.31
CA LYS A 89 12.54 -2.00 -26.44
C LYS A 89 12.59 -1.35 -27.82
N HIS A 90 12.24 -0.07 -27.96
CA HIS A 90 12.02 0.56 -29.26
C HIS A 90 12.92 1.77 -29.59
N ASP A 91 13.57 2.43 -28.62
CA ASP A 91 14.48 3.57 -28.90
C ASP A 91 15.46 3.88 -27.75
N GLN A 92 16.74 4.08 -28.08
CA GLN A 92 17.83 4.38 -27.14
C GLN A 92 17.82 5.84 -26.66
N HIS A 93 17.32 6.80 -27.45
CA HIS A 93 17.23 8.20 -27.03
C HIS A 93 16.02 8.43 -26.12
N ALA A 94 14.95 7.65 -26.31
CA ALA A 94 13.81 7.58 -25.40
C ALA A 94 14.20 7.02 -24.01
N LEU A 95 15.33 6.31 -23.90
CA LEU A 95 15.78 5.67 -22.67
C LEU A 95 16.05 6.67 -21.53
N THR A 96 16.91 7.66 -21.77
CA THR A 96 17.33 8.64 -20.74
C THR A 96 16.14 9.47 -20.30
N GLU A 97 15.33 9.93 -21.27
CA GLU A 97 14.11 10.70 -21.00
C GLU A 97 13.07 9.85 -20.24
N SER A 98 12.97 8.56 -20.54
CA SER A 98 12.08 7.64 -19.84
C SER A 98 12.56 7.32 -18.42
N ILE A 99 13.88 7.25 -18.17
CA ILE A 99 14.44 7.10 -16.80
C ILE A 99 14.11 8.34 -15.98
N GLU A 100 14.34 9.53 -16.52
CA GLU A 100 14.05 10.79 -15.82
C GLU A 100 12.55 10.92 -15.51
N LYS A 101 11.68 10.59 -16.49
CA LYS A 101 10.22 10.57 -16.29
C LYS A 101 9.80 9.51 -15.26
N LEU A 102 10.40 8.32 -15.29
CA LEU A 102 10.14 7.26 -14.30
C LEU A 102 10.53 7.73 -12.90
N SER A 103 11.76 8.22 -12.75
CA SER A 103 12.29 8.75 -11.48
C SER A 103 11.38 9.85 -10.91
N GLY A 104 10.99 10.83 -11.72
CA GLY A 104 10.09 11.90 -11.29
C GLY A 104 8.71 11.39 -10.85
N LYS A 105 8.15 10.38 -11.52
CA LYS A 105 6.88 9.76 -11.12
C LYS A 105 7.00 8.93 -9.83
N LEU A 106 8.12 8.23 -9.65
CA LEU A 106 8.40 7.49 -8.42
C LEU A 106 8.55 8.43 -7.21
N ILE A 107 9.26 9.55 -7.38
CA ILE A 107 9.38 10.58 -6.34
C ILE A 107 8.01 11.12 -5.95
N LYS A 108 7.18 11.50 -6.92
CA LYS A 108 5.80 11.97 -6.64
C LYS A 108 4.95 10.90 -5.95
N SER A 109 5.09 9.64 -6.36
CA SER A 109 4.37 8.53 -5.73
C SER A 109 4.82 8.32 -4.28
N LEU A 110 6.12 8.49 -4.00
CA LEU A 110 6.69 8.43 -2.65
C LEU A 110 6.25 9.62 -1.78
N GLU A 111 6.23 10.83 -2.34
CA GLU A 111 5.72 12.03 -1.65
C GLU A 111 4.24 11.88 -1.30
N SER A 112 3.43 11.37 -2.23
CA SER A 112 2.02 11.07 -1.97
C SER A 112 1.85 10.02 -0.88
N ALA A 113 2.62 8.94 -0.91
CA ALA A 113 2.60 7.91 0.14
C ALA A 113 2.99 8.48 1.52
N ARG A 114 4.02 9.34 1.58
CA ARG A 114 4.43 10.03 2.81
C ARG A 114 3.35 10.97 3.31
N SER A 115 2.72 11.75 2.44
CA SER A 115 1.62 12.64 2.81
C SER A 115 0.40 11.87 3.33
N LYS A 116 0.03 10.76 2.69
CA LYS A 116 -1.03 9.86 3.18
C LYS A 116 -0.69 9.30 4.57
N ARG A 117 0.56 8.86 4.79
CA ARG A 117 1.04 8.41 6.10
C ARG A 117 0.98 9.52 7.15
N ASP A 118 1.43 10.72 6.82
CA ASP A 118 1.51 11.84 7.76
C ASP A 118 0.10 12.29 8.18
N ALA A 119 -0.83 12.41 7.22
CA ALA A 119 -2.25 12.64 7.48
C ALA A 119 -2.87 11.57 8.37
N PHE A 120 -2.48 10.30 8.16
CA PHE A 120 -2.92 9.19 8.99
C PHE A 120 -2.37 9.25 10.42
N SER A 121 -1.06 9.49 10.57
CA SER A 121 -0.39 9.56 11.87
C SER A 121 -0.82 10.75 12.73
N GLY A 122 -1.19 11.87 12.11
CA GLY A 122 -1.69 13.06 12.79
C GLY A 122 -3.06 12.85 13.45
N ASN A 123 -3.91 11.99 12.87
CA ASN A 123 -5.29 11.78 13.31
C ASN A 123 -5.52 10.48 14.08
N ALA A 124 -4.81 9.39 13.77
CA ALA A 124 -5.12 8.06 14.31
C ALA A 124 -4.20 7.60 15.48
N LEU A 125 -3.03 8.23 15.65
CA LEU A 125 -2.01 7.78 16.62
C LEU A 125 -1.72 8.79 17.74
N ASN A 126 -2.47 9.90 17.80
CA ASN A 126 -2.28 10.92 18.83
C ASN A 126 -3.16 10.59 20.05
N PRO A 127 -2.57 10.19 21.20
CA PRO A 127 -3.34 9.77 22.38
C PRO A 127 -4.16 10.90 23.04
N THR A 128 -3.99 12.15 22.58
CA THR A 128 -4.78 13.31 23.05
C THR A 128 -6.13 13.48 22.36
N HIS A 129 -6.46 12.68 21.32
CA HIS A 129 -7.73 12.74 20.58
C HIS A 129 -8.63 11.51 20.84
N GLY A 130 -8.45 10.85 21.99
CA GLY A 130 -9.08 9.56 22.33
C GLY A 130 -10.62 9.52 22.37
N GLU A 131 -11.32 10.62 22.11
CA GLU A 131 -12.79 10.65 22.07
C GLU A 131 -13.39 10.93 20.68
N ASP A 132 -12.62 11.45 19.72
CA ASP A 132 -13.14 11.82 18.40
C ASP A 132 -12.18 11.38 17.29
N ILE A 133 -12.06 10.07 17.13
CA ILE A 133 -11.57 9.53 15.88
C ILE A 133 -12.71 9.68 14.85
N SER A 134 -12.79 10.83 14.19
CA SER A 134 -13.69 11.07 13.06
C SER A 134 -12.95 10.87 11.74
N PHE A 135 -13.46 9.97 10.88
CA PHE A 135 -12.92 9.69 9.56
C PHE A 135 -13.96 10.02 8.47
N PHE A 136 -13.50 10.76 7.45
CA PHE A 136 -14.23 11.06 6.21
C PHE A 136 -14.28 9.85 5.27
#